data_AF-A0A7C5Y425-F1
#
_entry.id   AF-A0A7C5Y425-F1
#
_cell.length_a   1.000
_cell.length_b   1.000
_cell.length_c   1.000
_cell.angle_alpha   90.00
_cell.angle_beta   90.00
_cell.angle_gamma   90.00
#
_symmetry.space_group_name_H-M   'P 1'
#
loop_
_entity.id
_entity.type
_entity.pdbx_description
1 polymer ?
#
loop_
_entity_poly.entity_id
_entity_poly.type
_entity_poly.pdbx_seq_one_letter_code
_entity_poly.pdbx_strand_id
1 'polypeptide(L)'
;MFSMNPVISLILSNVYCKGCPIFENRECTDRIDARNRALELNRQYVPSSIKVLLVAESPPRVFIWDKRAYFYASGPERRNSIAYYVNQVLFKAESKEKFFEKFKECRFYLIDMVKCPLGNLPYEKRIQVIKHCARYLSDELHTLKFEKVVFIGKSTFKIIKNYLRVNFSYELLPLPFRSKRNVEDFKKGLAKIIAIDQKNS
;
A
#
# COMPACT_ATOMS: atom_id res chain seq x y z
N MET A 1 7.20 -21.49 -8.87
CA MET A 1 8.34 -20.57 -8.68
C MET A 1 7.76 -19.20 -8.31
N PHE A 2 7.98 -18.69 -7.09
CA PHE A 2 7.41 -17.40 -6.67
C PHE A 2 8.06 -16.28 -7.47
N SER A 3 7.30 -15.59 -8.33
CA SER A 3 7.76 -14.37 -8.97
C SER A 3 7.87 -13.29 -7.89
N MET A 4 9.05 -13.19 -7.27
CA MET A 4 9.38 -12.07 -6.39
C MET A 4 9.10 -10.76 -7.12
N ASN A 5 8.46 -9.78 -6.46
CA ASN A 5 8.48 -8.40 -6.93
C ASN A 5 9.95 -7.94 -6.88
N PRO A 6 10.64 -7.81 -8.04
CA PRO A 6 12.08 -7.60 -8.07
C PRO A 6 12.46 -6.21 -7.53
N VAL A 7 11.49 -5.28 -7.51
CA VAL A 7 11.69 -3.92 -7.00
C VAL A 7 11.84 -3.91 -5.49
N ILE A 8 11.23 -4.85 -4.76
CA ILE A 8 11.39 -4.89 -3.29
C ILE A 8 12.86 -5.13 -2.91
N SER A 9 13.62 -5.90 -3.69
CA SER A 9 15.06 -6.13 -3.44
C SER A 9 15.88 -4.85 -3.57
N LEU A 10 15.58 -4.04 -4.59
CA LEU A 10 16.24 -2.76 -4.80
C LEU A 10 15.90 -1.73 -3.71
N ILE A 11 14.70 -1.79 -3.14
CA ILE A 11 14.33 -0.92 -2.02
C ILE A 11 15.03 -1.35 -0.74
N LEU A 12 15.08 -2.66 -0.43
CA LEU A 12 15.79 -3.16 0.74
C LEU A 12 17.30 -2.89 0.67
N SER A 13 17.89 -2.84 -0.52
CA SER A 13 19.29 -2.44 -0.72
C SER A 13 19.52 -0.93 -0.64
N ASN A 14 18.50 -0.14 -0.29
CA ASN A 14 18.55 1.32 -0.11
C ASN A 14 18.98 2.13 -1.33
N VAL A 15 18.98 1.54 -2.53
CA VAL A 15 19.37 2.24 -3.78
C VAL A 15 18.56 3.51 -3.99
N TYR A 16 17.26 3.46 -3.66
CA TYR A 16 16.34 4.59 -3.79
C TYR A 16 16.32 5.57 -2.60
N CYS A 17 17.01 5.25 -1.49
CA CYS A 17 16.88 6.00 -0.24
C CYS A 17 17.98 7.04 -0.01
N LYS A 18 19.04 7.05 -0.84
CA LYS A 18 20.08 8.07 -0.79
C LYS A 18 19.49 9.47 -0.95
N GLY A 19 19.83 10.39 -0.03
CA GLY A 19 19.31 11.76 0.00
C GLY A 19 17.89 11.90 0.59
N CYS A 20 17.25 10.80 1.03
CA CYS A 20 15.96 10.88 1.69
C CYS A 20 16.12 11.35 3.14
N PRO A 21 15.34 12.34 3.63
CA PRO A 21 15.52 12.89 4.98
C PRO A 21 15.10 11.94 6.12
N ILE A 22 14.47 10.80 5.82
CA ILE A 22 14.30 9.69 6.79
C ILE A 22 15.55 8.82 6.84
N PHE A 23 16.15 8.53 5.68
CA PHE A 23 17.30 7.63 5.60
C PHE A 23 18.58 8.29 6.12
N GLU A 24 18.78 9.57 5.83
CA GLU A 24 19.97 10.33 6.25
C GLU A 24 19.93 10.75 7.73
N ASN A 25 18.78 10.61 8.40
CA ASN A 25 18.61 11.02 9.80
C ASN A 25 18.61 9.81 10.74
N ARG A 26 19.63 9.71 11.59
CA ARG A 26 19.80 8.61 12.57
C ARG A 26 18.63 8.47 13.56
N GLU A 27 17.92 9.56 13.87
CA GLU A 27 16.73 9.53 14.74
C GLU A 27 15.53 8.83 14.10
N CYS A 28 15.58 8.54 12.79
CA CYS A 28 14.50 7.90 12.04
C CYS A 28 14.75 6.40 11.79
N THR A 29 15.70 5.78 12.51
CA THR A 29 16.06 4.36 12.35
C THR A 29 14.85 3.44 12.55
N ASP A 30 13.98 3.76 13.51
CA ASP A 30 12.74 3.05 13.81
C ASP A 30 11.77 2.96 12.59
N ARG A 31 11.73 4.01 11.77
CA ARG A 31 10.95 4.06 10.52
C ARG A 31 11.58 3.24 9.42
N ILE A 32 12.90 3.18 9.36
CA ILE A 32 13.64 2.32 8.43
C ILE A 32 13.41 0.84 8.77
N ASP A 33 13.43 0.47 10.04
CA ASP A 33 13.13 -0.89 10.48
C ASP A 33 11.68 -1.27 10.18
N ALA A 34 10.74 -0.36 10.45
CA ALA A 34 9.34 -0.55 10.07
C ALA A 34 9.19 -0.70 8.55
N ARG A 35 9.85 0.12 7.73
CA ARG A 35 9.87 -0.02 6.28
C ARG A 35 10.35 -1.41 5.86
N ASN A 36 11.50 -1.85 6.35
CA ASN A 36 12.08 -3.15 5.99
C ASN A 36 11.12 -4.28 6.32
N ARG A 37 10.52 -4.25 7.52
CA ARG A 37 9.56 -5.27 7.94
C ARG A 37 8.29 -5.27 7.09
N ALA A 38 7.77 -4.10 6.71
CA ALA A 38 6.61 -4.01 5.80
C ALA A 38 6.93 -4.65 4.44
N LEU A 39 8.12 -4.37 3.90
CA LEU A 39 8.58 -4.91 2.63
C LEU A 39 8.80 -6.42 2.66
N GLU A 40 9.31 -6.97 3.76
CA GLU A 40 9.38 -8.42 3.98
C GLU A 40 8.00 -9.08 3.98
N LEU A 41 7.02 -8.48 4.67
CA LEU A 41 5.65 -9.00 4.69
C LEU A 41 5.01 -8.91 3.29
N ASN A 42 5.20 -7.80 2.57
CA ASN A 42 4.72 -7.63 1.20
C ASN A 42 5.19 -8.72 0.25
N ARG A 43 6.44 -9.20 0.40
CA ARG A 43 7.01 -10.25 -0.46
C ARG A 43 6.28 -11.58 -0.38
N GLN A 44 5.65 -11.88 0.75
CA GLN A 44 4.99 -13.17 1.00
C GLN A 44 3.67 -13.31 0.24
N TYR A 45 3.03 -12.18 -0.07
CA TYR A 45 1.67 -12.12 -0.62
C TYR A 45 1.60 -11.69 -2.08
N VAL A 46 2.73 -11.65 -2.80
CA VAL A 46 2.76 -11.34 -4.24
C VAL A 46 2.04 -12.47 -5.01
N PRO A 47 0.96 -12.19 -5.76
CA PRO A 47 0.34 -13.18 -6.64
C PRO A 47 1.18 -13.40 -7.91
N SER A 48 0.97 -14.51 -8.63
CA SER A 48 1.68 -14.80 -9.89
C SER A 48 1.40 -13.79 -11.00
N SER A 49 0.24 -13.13 -10.95
CA SER A 49 -0.16 -12.03 -11.81
C SER A 49 -1.14 -11.14 -11.04
N ILE A 50 -1.10 -9.82 -11.26
CA ILE A 50 -1.91 -8.87 -10.50
C ILE A 50 -3.09 -8.44 -11.36
N LYS A 51 -4.31 -8.60 -10.85
CA LYS A 51 -5.51 -8.07 -11.48
C LYS A 51 -5.78 -6.66 -10.98
N VAL A 52 -5.86 -6.51 -9.66
CA VAL A 52 -6.08 -5.21 -9.00
C VAL A 52 -4.92 -4.90 -8.06
N LEU A 53 -4.19 -3.83 -8.37
CA LEU A 53 -3.16 -3.27 -7.51
C LEU A 53 -3.76 -2.16 -6.63
N LEU A 54 -3.77 -2.38 -5.33
CA LEU A 54 -4.08 -1.35 -4.33
C LEU A 54 -2.79 -0.62 -3.95
N VAL A 55 -2.81 0.71 -3.96
CA VAL A 55 -1.65 1.54 -3.58
C VAL A 55 -2.04 2.42 -2.40
N ALA A 56 -1.72 1.98 -1.18
CA ALA A 56 -2.03 2.68 0.06
C ALA A 56 -1.07 3.84 0.35
N GLU A 57 -1.36 4.67 1.34
CA GLU A 57 -0.56 5.85 1.68
C GLU A 57 0.87 5.51 2.15
N SER A 58 0.96 4.80 3.27
CA SER A 58 2.21 4.39 3.90
C SER A 58 1.90 3.40 5.01
N PRO A 59 2.89 2.62 5.49
CA PRO A 59 2.72 1.87 6.72
C PRO A 59 2.27 2.78 7.87
N PRO A 60 1.37 2.32 8.76
CA PRO A 60 0.88 3.16 9.85
C PRO A 60 2.00 3.45 10.84
N ARG A 61 1.99 4.64 11.49
CA ARG A 61 2.97 4.96 12.54
C ARG A 61 3.01 3.92 13.64
N VAL A 62 1.83 3.39 14.02
CA VAL A 62 1.68 2.34 15.02
C VAL A 62 2.52 1.09 14.69
N PHE A 63 2.82 0.85 13.42
CA PHE A 63 3.68 -0.26 12.99
C PHE A 63 5.15 -0.13 13.44
N ILE A 64 5.57 1.05 13.88
CA ILE A 64 6.88 1.23 14.48
C ILE A 64 7.01 0.37 15.75
N TRP A 65 5.99 0.37 16.61
CA TRP A 65 6.01 -0.36 17.89
C TRP A 65 5.09 -1.60 17.95
N ASP A 66 4.05 -1.67 17.13
CA ASP A 66 3.15 -2.84 17.05
C ASP A 66 3.13 -3.40 15.64
N LYS A 67 3.92 -4.48 15.44
CA LYS A 67 4.09 -5.11 14.13
C LYS A 67 2.80 -5.75 13.58
N ARG A 68 1.73 -5.85 14.37
CA ARG A 68 0.43 -6.33 13.88
C ARG A 68 -0.39 -5.25 13.18
N ALA A 69 0.06 -3.98 13.23
CA ALA A 69 -0.64 -2.84 12.62
C ALA A 69 -0.59 -2.82 11.09
N TYR A 70 0.40 -3.47 10.49
CA TYR A 70 0.55 -3.47 9.04
C TYR A 70 -0.51 -4.34 8.36
N PHE A 71 -0.81 -4.01 7.10
CA PHE A 71 -1.81 -4.70 6.29
C PHE A 71 -1.55 -6.21 6.33
N TYR A 72 -0.42 -6.65 5.78
CA TYR A 72 0.00 -8.06 5.69
C TYR A 72 0.54 -8.69 6.98
N ALA A 73 0.39 -8.05 8.13
CA ALA A 73 0.82 -8.68 9.39
C ALA A 73 -0.15 -9.80 9.80
N SER A 74 0.38 -10.89 10.35
CA SER A 74 -0.43 -11.97 10.93
C SER A 74 -1.13 -11.55 12.23
N GLY A 75 -2.09 -12.36 12.67
CA GLY A 75 -2.86 -12.14 13.89
C GLY A 75 -4.26 -11.59 13.65
N PRO A 76 -4.99 -11.24 14.72
CA PRO A 76 -6.40 -10.90 14.61
C PRO A 76 -6.62 -9.67 13.75
N GLU A 77 -7.73 -9.65 13.01
CA GLU A 77 -8.11 -8.51 12.19
C GLU A 77 -8.33 -7.28 13.08
N ARG A 78 -7.70 -6.15 12.70
CA ARG A 78 -7.82 -4.90 13.43
C ARG A 78 -9.01 -4.12 12.88
N ARG A 79 -10.01 -3.86 13.72
CA ARG A 79 -11.13 -2.97 13.35
C ARG A 79 -10.59 -1.63 12.86
N ASN A 80 -11.30 -1.06 11.88
CA ASN A 80 -10.97 0.22 11.24
C ASN A 80 -9.62 0.23 10.49
N SER A 81 -9.09 -0.92 10.07
CA SER A 81 -7.93 -1.03 9.18
C SER A 81 -8.36 -1.09 7.70
N ILE A 82 -7.43 -0.87 6.77
CA ILE A 82 -7.70 -1.10 5.33
C ILE A 82 -8.09 -2.57 5.09
N ALA A 83 -7.36 -3.52 5.69
CA ALA A 83 -7.63 -4.95 5.56
C ALA A 83 -9.05 -5.30 6.00
N TYR A 84 -9.49 -4.76 7.14
CA TYR A 84 -10.84 -4.93 7.65
C TYR A 84 -11.91 -4.49 6.65
N TYR A 85 -11.79 -3.28 6.10
CA TYR A 85 -12.80 -2.78 5.16
C TYR A 85 -12.75 -3.45 3.80
N VAL A 86 -11.56 -3.82 3.32
CA VAL A 86 -11.41 -4.62 2.10
C VAL A 86 -12.06 -5.98 2.31
N ASN A 87 -11.76 -6.68 3.40
CA ASN A 87 -12.36 -7.99 3.71
C ASN A 87 -13.89 -7.90 3.77
N GLN A 88 -14.45 -6.88 4.44
CA GLN A 88 -15.90 -6.69 4.52
C GLN A 88 -16.61 -6.53 3.16
N VAL A 89 -15.93 -5.96 2.18
CA VAL A 89 -16.51 -5.74 0.84
C VAL A 89 -16.25 -6.94 -0.07
N LEU A 90 -15.04 -7.47 -0.06
CA LEU A 90 -14.61 -8.49 -1.03
C LEU A 90 -15.04 -9.90 -0.65
N PHE A 91 -14.71 -10.35 0.56
CA PHE A 91 -14.65 -11.78 0.87
C PHE A 91 -15.43 -12.18 2.10
N LYS A 92 -15.65 -11.24 3.04
CA LYS A 92 -16.24 -11.44 4.36
C LYS A 92 -15.66 -12.67 5.05
N ALA A 93 -14.34 -12.86 4.90
CA ALA A 93 -13.64 -13.99 5.47
C ALA A 93 -13.65 -13.92 7.00
N GLU A 94 -13.81 -15.07 7.62
CA GLU A 94 -13.88 -15.27 9.08
C GLU A 94 -12.56 -15.00 9.80
N SER A 95 -11.42 -15.15 9.10
CA SER A 95 -10.08 -14.90 9.64
C SER A 95 -9.22 -14.08 8.67
N LYS A 96 -8.12 -13.53 9.20
CA LYS A 96 -7.19 -12.71 8.43
C LYS A 96 -6.36 -13.56 7.46
N GLU A 97 -6.08 -14.80 7.85
CA GLU A 97 -5.40 -15.80 7.04
C GLU A 97 -6.25 -16.15 5.81
N LYS A 98 -7.51 -16.53 6.01
CA LYS A 98 -8.46 -16.81 4.92
C LYS A 98 -8.71 -15.58 4.05
N PHE A 99 -8.69 -14.39 4.64
CA PHE A 99 -8.75 -13.14 3.89
C PHE A 99 -7.57 -13.02 2.92
N PHE A 100 -6.33 -13.23 3.38
CA PHE A 100 -5.16 -13.09 2.51
C PHE A 100 -5.00 -14.20 1.48
N GLU A 101 -5.41 -15.42 1.79
CA GLU A 101 -5.51 -16.51 0.82
C GLU A 101 -6.41 -16.07 -0.34
N LYS A 102 -7.66 -15.68 -0.06
CA LYS A 102 -8.60 -15.19 -1.06
C LYS A 102 -8.10 -13.94 -1.78
N PHE A 103 -7.49 -13.00 -1.06
CA PHE A 103 -6.93 -11.78 -1.65
C PHE A 103 -5.88 -12.11 -2.72
N LYS A 104 -4.99 -13.07 -2.43
CA LYS A 104 -3.97 -13.55 -3.36
C LYS A 104 -4.56 -14.38 -4.51
N GLU A 105 -5.47 -15.30 -4.22
CA GLU A 105 -6.18 -16.14 -5.22
C GLU A 105 -6.94 -15.29 -6.23
N CYS A 106 -7.64 -14.24 -5.76
CA CYS A 106 -8.32 -13.27 -6.62
C CYS A 106 -7.37 -12.26 -7.27
N ARG A 107 -6.05 -12.47 -7.19
CA ARG A 107 -5.02 -11.66 -7.83
C ARG A 107 -5.02 -10.19 -7.39
N PHE A 108 -5.44 -9.91 -6.16
CA PHE A 108 -5.25 -8.61 -5.55
C PHE A 108 -3.85 -8.52 -4.93
N TYR A 109 -3.26 -7.33 -5.00
CA TYR A 109 -2.00 -7.04 -4.34
C TYR A 109 -2.04 -5.62 -3.77
N LEU A 110 -1.39 -5.38 -2.63
CA LEU A 110 -1.29 -4.07 -2.01
C LEU A 110 0.17 -3.65 -1.87
N ILE A 111 0.48 -2.42 -2.24
CA ILE A 111 1.76 -1.75 -1.99
C ILE A 111 1.51 -0.37 -1.35
N ASP A 112 2.57 0.24 -0.82
CA ASP A 112 2.52 1.59 -0.26
C ASP A 112 3.12 2.65 -1.21
N MET A 113 2.47 3.81 -1.32
CA MET A 113 2.98 4.99 -2.03
C MET A 113 4.28 5.46 -1.41
N VAL A 114 4.33 5.54 -0.08
CA VAL A 114 5.50 5.87 0.73
C VAL A 114 5.89 4.67 1.59
N LYS A 115 7.11 4.14 1.44
CA LYS A 115 7.50 2.89 2.13
C LYS A 115 7.73 3.05 3.64
N CYS A 116 8.04 4.26 4.10
CA CYS A 116 8.27 4.52 5.53
C CYS A 116 7.00 5.07 6.19
N PRO A 117 6.76 4.79 7.49
CA PRO A 117 5.68 5.45 8.21
C PRO A 117 5.81 6.97 8.19
N LEU A 118 4.73 7.69 7.83
CA LEU A 118 4.73 9.16 7.74
C LEU A 118 4.23 9.90 8.99
N GLY A 119 3.57 9.18 9.91
CA GLY A 119 2.92 9.81 11.06
C GLY A 119 3.88 10.64 11.91
N ASN A 120 3.41 11.79 12.38
CA ASN A 120 4.14 12.79 13.17
C ASN A 120 5.38 13.42 12.51
N LEU A 121 5.66 13.16 11.24
CA LEU A 121 6.67 13.95 10.53
C LEU A 121 6.16 15.39 10.30
N PRO A 122 7.01 16.42 10.47
CA PRO A 122 6.72 17.78 10.04
C PRO A 122 6.28 17.81 8.57
N TYR A 123 5.39 18.74 8.23
CA TYR A 123 4.78 18.80 6.90
C TYR A 123 5.82 18.89 5.77
N GLU A 124 6.82 19.75 5.93
CA GLU A 124 7.89 19.93 4.95
C GLU A 124 8.71 18.65 4.75
N LYS A 125 9.11 18.00 5.84
CA LYS A 125 9.82 16.71 5.80
C LYS A 125 8.95 15.64 5.14
N ARG A 126 7.65 15.59 5.44
CA ARG A 126 6.70 14.66 4.81
C ARG A 126 6.64 14.87 3.29
N ILE A 127 6.56 16.11 2.82
CA ILE A 127 6.59 16.42 1.38
C ILE A 127 7.87 15.89 0.76
N GLN A 128 9.04 16.19 1.32
CA GLN A 128 10.33 15.75 0.79
C GLN A 128 10.40 14.22 0.68
N VAL A 129 9.94 13.50 1.71
CA VAL A 129 9.86 12.03 1.68
C VAL A 129 8.94 11.54 0.57
N ILE A 130 7.73 12.11 0.44
CA ILE A 130 6.78 11.73 -0.62
C ILE A 130 7.41 11.94 -2.01
N LYS A 131 8.09 13.08 -2.23
CA LYS A 131 8.79 13.37 -3.51
C LYS A 131 9.85 12.33 -3.82
N HIS A 132 10.70 11.99 -2.84
CA HIS A 132 11.70 10.93 -3.00
C HIS A 132 11.04 9.59 -3.34
N CYS A 133 9.92 9.30 -2.69
CA CYS A 133 9.22 8.05 -2.87
C CYS A 133 8.57 7.88 -4.25
N ALA A 134 8.18 8.99 -4.89
CA ALA A 134 7.57 8.96 -6.22
C ALA A 134 8.47 8.32 -7.29
N ARG A 135 9.80 8.48 -7.16
CA ARG A 135 10.77 7.87 -8.08
C ARG A 135 10.66 6.35 -8.09
N TYR A 136 10.80 5.71 -6.94
CA TYR A 136 10.71 4.24 -6.87
C TYR A 136 9.28 3.76 -7.15
N LEU A 137 8.25 4.54 -6.76
CA LEU A 137 6.87 4.11 -6.98
C LEU A 137 6.58 4.06 -8.48
N SER A 138 7.16 4.99 -9.25
CA SER A 138 7.09 4.94 -10.71
C SER A 138 7.72 3.65 -11.24
N ASP A 139 8.91 3.28 -10.78
CA ASP A 139 9.61 2.05 -11.22
C ASP A 139 8.85 0.79 -10.80
N GLU A 140 8.29 0.78 -9.59
CA GLU A 140 7.46 -0.32 -9.08
C GLU A 140 6.18 -0.47 -9.90
N LEU A 141 5.51 0.62 -10.26
CA LEU A 141 4.29 0.60 -11.06
C LEU A 141 4.55 0.19 -12.52
N HIS A 142 5.72 0.48 -13.08
CA HIS A 142 6.08 -0.04 -14.42
C HIS A 142 6.46 -1.53 -14.38
N THR A 143 7.10 -1.96 -13.30
CA THR A 143 7.58 -3.34 -13.16
C THR A 143 6.44 -4.29 -12.81
N LEU A 144 5.53 -3.87 -11.93
CA LEU A 144 4.34 -4.63 -11.58
C LEU A 144 3.37 -4.56 -12.75
N LYS A 145 3.18 -5.68 -13.45
CA LYS A 145 2.12 -5.82 -14.45
C LYS A 145 0.78 -6.03 -13.74
N PHE A 146 -0.11 -5.05 -13.84
CA PHE A 146 -1.47 -5.09 -13.30
C PHE A 146 -2.50 -4.68 -14.36
N GLU A 147 -3.74 -5.13 -14.19
CA GLU A 147 -4.85 -4.75 -15.09
C GLU A 147 -5.52 -3.44 -14.62
N LYS A 148 -5.65 -3.25 -13.31
CA LYS A 148 -6.24 -2.06 -12.69
C LYS A 148 -5.43 -1.61 -11.49
N VAL A 149 -5.36 -0.30 -11.27
CA VAL A 149 -4.71 0.30 -10.09
C VAL A 149 -5.64 1.25 -9.36
N VAL A 150 -5.61 1.14 -8.03
CA VAL A 150 -6.49 1.89 -7.13
C VAL A 150 -5.61 2.53 -6.05
N PHE A 151 -5.51 3.86 -6.08
CA PHE A 151 -4.83 4.60 -5.03
C PHE A 151 -5.76 4.80 -3.83
N ILE A 152 -5.25 4.61 -2.61
CA ILE A 152 -5.98 4.77 -1.36
C ILE A 152 -5.29 5.85 -0.53
N GLY A 153 -5.93 7.02 -0.42
CA GLY A 153 -5.41 8.17 0.32
C GLY A 153 -5.22 9.43 -0.53
N LYS A 154 -6.32 10.16 -0.71
CA LYS A 154 -6.41 11.38 -1.54
C LYS A 154 -5.33 12.43 -1.24
N SER A 155 -5.02 12.66 0.04
CA SER A 155 -4.07 13.72 0.45
C SER A 155 -2.65 13.43 -0.05
N THR A 156 -2.15 12.22 0.22
CA THR A 156 -0.80 11.81 -0.19
C THR A 156 -0.74 11.64 -1.70
N PHE A 157 -1.79 11.08 -2.30
CA PHE A 157 -1.90 10.96 -3.76
C PHE A 157 -1.80 12.33 -4.46
N LYS A 158 -2.48 13.37 -3.96
CA LYS A 158 -2.43 14.73 -4.52
C LYS A 158 -1.00 15.29 -4.58
N ILE A 159 -0.15 14.94 -3.61
CA ILE A 159 1.25 15.37 -3.58
C ILE A 159 2.07 14.50 -4.53
N ILE A 160 1.99 13.17 -4.38
CA ILE A 160 2.89 12.25 -5.08
C ILE A 160 2.64 12.24 -6.60
N LYS A 161 1.39 12.41 -7.05
CA LYS A 161 1.02 12.35 -8.47
C LYS A 161 1.80 13.35 -9.34
N ASN A 162 2.18 14.50 -8.78
CA ASN A 162 2.94 15.53 -9.50
C ASN A 162 4.38 15.09 -9.81
N TYR A 163 4.82 13.98 -9.21
CA TYR A 163 6.16 13.42 -9.34
C TYR A 163 6.14 11.99 -9.90
N LEU A 164 4.93 11.41 -10.10
CA LEU A 164 4.79 10.10 -10.72
C LEU A 164 4.88 10.23 -12.23
N ARG A 165 5.67 9.36 -12.85
CA ARG A 165 5.73 9.21 -14.31
C ARG A 165 4.82 8.05 -14.69
N VAL A 166 3.51 8.26 -14.72
CA VAL A 166 2.55 7.17 -14.99
C VAL A 166 1.61 7.54 -16.13
N ASN A 167 1.48 6.61 -17.09
CA ASN A 167 0.63 6.75 -18.28
C ASN A 167 -0.48 5.68 -18.29
N PHE A 168 -1.18 5.51 -17.17
CA PHE A 168 -2.31 4.58 -17.07
C PHE A 168 -3.48 5.23 -16.33
N SER A 169 -4.68 4.72 -16.59
CA SER A 169 -5.87 5.09 -15.83
C SER A 169 -5.78 4.54 -14.40
N TYR A 170 -6.34 5.27 -13.45
CA TYR A 170 -6.36 4.87 -12.04
C TYR A 170 -7.65 5.30 -11.36
N GLU A 171 -8.02 4.55 -10.35
CA GLU A 171 -9.10 4.91 -9.42
C GLU A 171 -8.51 5.52 -8.14
N LEU A 172 -9.27 6.40 -7.49
CA LEU A 172 -8.83 7.06 -6.25
C LEU A 172 -9.87 6.95 -5.15
N LEU A 173 -9.55 6.19 -4.10
CA LEU A 173 -10.39 5.99 -2.93
C LEU A 173 -9.86 6.79 -1.71
N PRO A 174 -10.76 7.23 -0.82
CA PRO A 174 -10.35 7.83 0.44
C PRO A 174 -9.78 6.78 1.41
N LEU A 175 -9.03 7.21 2.44
CA LEU A 175 -8.69 6.32 3.55
C LEU A 175 -9.95 6.00 4.37
N PRO A 176 -10.25 4.73 4.64
CA PRO A 176 -11.55 4.30 5.16
C PRO A 176 -11.70 4.47 6.69
N PHE A 177 -11.00 5.41 7.32
CA PHE A 177 -11.04 5.54 8.78
C PHE A 177 -11.04 6.99 9.29
N ARG A 178 -11.14 7.98 8.40
CA ARG A 178 -11.19 9.40 8.82
C ARG A 178 -12.61 9.89 9.15
N SER A 179 -13.65 9.28 8.57
CA SER A 179 -15.05 9.65 8.79
C SER A 179 -15.98 8.53 8.32
N LYS A 180 -17.25 8.54 8.78
CA LYS A 180 -18.29 7.62 8.28
C LYS A 180 -18.46 7.73 6.76
N ARG A 181 -18.48 8.96 6.24
CA ARG A 181 -18.53 9.22 4.79
C ARG A 181 -17.35 8.59 4.04
N ASN A 182 -16.13 8.70 4.57
CA ASN A 182 -14.96 8.05 3.96
C ASN A 182 -15.10 6.52 3.93
N VAL A 183 -15.66 5.91 4.98
CA VAL A 183 -15.92 4.46 5.02
C VAL A 183 -16.90 4.10 3.90
N GLU A 184 -18.02 4.82 3.79
CA GLU A 184 -19.04 4.55 2.77
C GLU A 184 -18.49 4.74 1.35
N ASP A 185 -17.81 5.85 1.08
CA ASP A 185 -17.20 6.16 -0.21
C ASP A 185 -16.16 5.12 -0.60
N PHE A 186 -15.33 4.67 0.35
CA PHE A 186 -14.36 3.61 0.12
C PHE A 186 -15.04 2.28 -0.23
N LYS A 187 -16.04 1.86 0.56
CA LYS A 187 -16.77 0.60 0.31
C LYS A 187 -17.49 0.61 -1.03
N LYS A 188 -18.20 1.70 -1.35
CA LYS A 188 -18.91 1.87 -2.63
C LYS A 188 -17.94 1.88 -3.80
N GLY A 189 -16.82 2.58 -3.69
CA GLY A 189 -15.80 2.63 -4.73
C GLY A 189 -15.17 1.26 -4.98
N LEU A 190 -14.78 0.57 -3.91
CA LEU A 190 -14.22 -0.78 -3.99
C LEU A 190 -15.21 -1.77 -4.63
N ALA A 191 -16.49 -1.72 -4.23
CA ALA A 191 -17.56 -2.54 -4.81
C ALA A 191 -17.69 -2.35 -6.34
N LYS A 192 -17.63 -1.09 -6.81
CA LYS A 192 -17.71 -0.77 -8.25
C LYS A 192 -16.53 -1.35 -9.04
N ILE A 193 -15.32 -1.25 -8.51
CA ILE A 193 -14.10 -1.74 -9.16
C ILE A 193 -14.22 -3.24 -9.46
N ILE A 194 -14.82 -4.01 -8.56
CA ILE A 194 -15.05 -5.45 -8.69
C ILE A 194 -16.22 -5.75 -9.63
N ALA A 195 -17.33 -5.00 -9.52
CA ALA A 195 -18.52 -5.24 -10.34
C ALA A 195 -18.28 -4.98 -11.83
N ILE A 196 -17.45 -3.98 -12.17
CA ILE A 196 -17.00 -3.73 -13.55
C ILE A 196 -16.19 -4.92 -14.08
N ASP A 197 -15.52 -5.64 -13.19
CA ASP A 197 -14.66 -6.75 -13.54
C ASP A 197 -15.44 -8.02 -13.90
N GLN A 198 -16.52 -8.32 -13.17
CA GLN A 198 -17.41 -9.45 -13.42
C GLN A 198 -18.23 -9.33 -14.71
N LYS A 199 -18.34 -8.12 -15.29
CA LYS A 199 -19.03 -7.89 -16.57
C LYS A 199 -18.12 -8.03 -17.79
N ASN A 200 -16.81 -8.04 -17.58
CA ASN A 200 -15.79 -8.11 -18.64
C ASN A 200 -15.01 -9.44 -18.62
N SER A 201 -15.44 -10.40 -17.79
CA SER A 201 -14.93 -11.78 -17.73
C SER A 201 -16.04 -12.72 -18.22
#